data_AF-A0A4P5V444-F1
#
_entry.id   AF-A0A4P5V444-F1
#
_cell.length_a   1.000
_cell.length_b   1.000
_cell.length_c   1.000
_cell.angle_alpha   90.00
_cell.angle_beta   90.00
_cell.angle_gamma   90.00
#
_symmetry.space_group_name_H-M   'P 1'
#
loop_
_entity.id
_entity.type
_entity.pdbx_description
1 polymer ?
#
loop_
_entity_poly.entity_id
_entity_poly.type
_entity_poly.pdbx_seq_one_letter_code
_entity_poly.pdbx_strand_id
1 'polypeptide(L)'
;MLVRTAIALFFAAAFSVDASAHRVHAANGTNEGNCPSELVAPIQPNSGLAYAVSDEEDEPEPRPDGQPLPPSTPETASTAGEPDPAIPPALTKIERSLFDAANRDRISTGLPALTVDPTLIPLARLRAGDQVSRTVLSHLDDSGALGFVRLIQHARIPYAYAGENLVRLTVTLPLETAGTRAERALMQSATHRANILDPRYGRLAVGLATDANGRLVFAQLFRDGQ
;
A
#
# COMPACT_ATOMS: atom_id res chain seq x y z
N MET A 1 20.08 37.15 58.63
CA MET A 1 19.35 37.07 57.35
C MET A 1 19.99 35.95 56.53
N LEU A 2 19.46 34.73 56.65
CA LEU A 2 19.99 33.53 55.97
C LEU A 2 19.06 33.19 54.81
N VAL A 3 19.53 33.37 53.57
CA VAL A 3 18.79 32.96 52.37
C VAL A 3 19.14 31.50 52.10
N ARG A 4 18.20 30.59 52.36
CA ARG A 4 18.29 29.17 51.96
C ARG A 4 17.52 28.99 50.66
N THR A 5 18.27 28.75 49.58
CA THR A 5 17.77 28.36 48.26
C THR A 5 17.15 26.96 48.36
N ALA A 6 15.84 26.85 48.14
CA ALA A 6 15.14 25.57 48.06
C ALA A 6 15.27 24.99 46.65
N ILE A 7 15.77 23.76 46.59
CA ILE A 7 15.94 22.95 45.38
C ILE A 7 14.57 22.45 44.91
N ALA A 8 14.31 22.60 43.61
CA ALA A 8 13.11 22.14 42.93
C ALA A 8 12.99 20.60 42.98
N LEU A 9 11.84 20.10 43.43
CA LEU A 9 11.39 18.72 43.17
C LEU A 9 10.39 18.74 42.01
N PHE A 10 10.84 18.31 40.84
CA PHE A 10 9.94 17.89 39.76
C PHE A 10 9.53 16.44 40.01
N PHE A 11 8.26 16.22 40.37
CA PHE A 11 7.64 14.91 40.24
C PHE A 11 7.34 14.65 38.77
N ALA A 12 8.22 13.89 38.10
CA ALA A 12 7.87 13.26 36.83
C ALA A 12 6.96 12.07 37.15
N ALA A 13 5.67 12.21 36.83
CA ALA A 13 4.75 11.08 36.79
C ALA A 13 5.23 10.14 35.69
N ALA A 14 5.74 8.97 36.07
CA ALA A 14 5.97 7.87 35.15
C ALA A 14 4.60 7.32 34.72
N PHE A 15 4.10 7.78 33.57
CA PHE A 15 3.07 7.03 32.86
C PHE A 15 3.73 5.77 32.32
N SER A 16 3.39 4.61 32.92
CA SER A 16 3.63 3.31 32.27
C SER A 16 2.86 3.33 30.97
N VAL A 17 3.58 3.36 29.86
CA VAL A 17 3.01 2.97 28.57
C VAL A 17 2.82 1.46 28.68
N ASP A 18 1.57 1.03 28.82
CA ASP A 18 1.21 -0.37 28.79
C ASP A 18 1.73 -0.97 27.48
N ALA A 19 2.65 -1.91 27.60
CA ALA A 19 3.21 -2.64 26.47
C ALA A 19 2.19 -3.66 25.99
N SER A 20 1.08 -3.19 25.41
CA SER A 20 0.20 -4.03 24.63
C SER A 20 1.04 -4.77 23.60
N ALA A 21 1.06 -6.10 23.66
CA ALA A 21 1.85 -6.94 22.78
C ALA A 21 1.33 -6.78 21.33
N HIS A 22 1.95 -5.87 20.57
CA HIS A 22 1.63 -5.66 19.17
C HIS A 22 2.05 -6.93 18.42
N ARG A 23 1.10 -7.61 17.78
CA ARG A 23 1.38 -8.81 16.98
C ARG A 23 1.71 -8.36 15.57
N VAL A 24 2.87 -8.76 15.06
CA VAL A 24 3.36 -8.34 13.73
C VAL A 24 3.46 -9.55 12.82
N HIS A 25 2.98 -9.44 11.59
CA HIS A 25 3.13 -10.48 10.57
C HIS A 25 3.68 -9.87 9.28
N ALA A 26 4.99 -9.96 9.09
CA ALA A 26 5.56 -9.84 7.75
C ALA A 26 5.30 -11.16 7.02
N ALA A 27 5.08 -11.11 5.70
CA ALA A 27 5.07 -12.32 4.88
C ALA A 27 6.48 -12.94 4.80
N ASN A 28 6.98 -13.48 5.91
CA ASN A 28 8.11 -14.38 5.96
C ASN A 28 7.77 -15.50 6.94
N GLY A 29 7.79 -16.73 6.44
CA GLY A 29 7.99 -17.89 7.30
C GLY A 29 9.22 -17.63 8.17
N THR A 30 9.14 -18.09 9.41
CA THR A 30 10.21 -18.12 10.42
C THR A 30 11.64 -17.96 9.86
N ASN A 31 12.29 -16.85 10.22
CA ASN A 31 13.72 -16.59 10.12
C ASN A 31 14.37 -16.47 8.71
N GLU A 32 15.17 -15.41 8.56
CA GLU A 32 16.22 -15.19 7.54
C GLU A 32 15.81 -14.70 6.13
N GLY A 33 15.63 -13.37 6.04
CA GLY A 33 16.35 -12.55 5.05
C GLY A 33 15.96 -12.59 3.56
N ASN A 34 15.09 -13.49 3.10
CA ASN A 34 14.83 -13.62 1.67
C ASN A 34 13.34 -13.66 1.33
N CYS A 35 12.84 -12.60 0.68
CA CYS A 35 11.52 -12.60 0.05
C CYS A 35 11.65 -13.27 -1.33
N PRO A 36 11.09 -14.47 -1.57
CA PRO A 36 11.21 -15.13 -2.87
C PRO A 36 10.40 -14.35 -3.89
N SER A 37 11.06 -13.44 -4.60
CA SER A 37 10.50 -12.62 -5.67
C SER A 37 11.17 -12.89 -7.03
N GLU A 38 11.74 -14.10 -7.20
CA GLU A 38 12.18 -14.60 -8.51
C GLU A 38 11.27 -15.69 -9.09
N LEU A 39 9.95 -15.58 -8.89
CA LEU A 39 9.04 -16.14 -9.90
C LEU A 39 8.97 -15.15 -11.06
N VAL A 40 9.99 -15.22 -11.92
CA VAL A 40 9.83 -14.85 -13.33
C VAL A 40 8.78 -15.82 -13.88
N ALA A 41 7.50 -15.44 -13.79
CA ALA A 41 6.44 -16.27 -14.33
C ALA A 41 6.69 -16.43 -15.84
N PRO A 42 6.85 -17.67 -16.36
CA PRO A 42 6.94 -17.87 -17.79
C PRO A 42 5.65 -17.38 -18.45
N ILE A 43 5.80 -16.57 -19.50
CA ILE A 43 4.70 -16.09 -20.33
C ILE A 43 4.11 -17.32 -21.04
N GLN A 44 2.96 -17.80 -20.60
CA GLN A 44 2.12 -18.70 -21.40
C GLN A 44 1.16 -17.82 -22.21
N PRO A 45 1.17 -17.89 -23.56
CA PRO A 45 0.19 -17.18 -24.37
C PRO A 45 -1.16 -17.88 -24.25
N ASN A 46 -2.15 -17.12 -23.76
CA ASN A 46 -3.58 -17.22 -24.04
C ASN A 46 -4.15 -18.64 -24.30
N SER A 47 -4.79 -19.25 -23.29
CA SER A 47 -5.81 -20.27 -23.50
C SER A 47 -7.18 -19.62 -23.35
N GLY A 48 -7.82 -19.34 -24.49
CA GLY A 48 -9.17 -18.82 -24.56
C GLY A 48 -10.18 -19.82 -23.99
N LEU A 49 -11.16 -19.28 -23.28
CA LEU A 49 -12.48 -19.87 -23.18
C LEU A 49 -13.48 -18.72 -23.39
N ALA A 50 -14.10 -18.77 -24.56
CA ALA A 50 -15.23 -17.94 -24.94
C ALA A 50 -16.44 -18.35 -24.11
N TYR A 51 -17.07 -17.36 -23.45
CA TYR A 51 -18.45 -17.48 -23.03
C TYR A 51 -19.28 -16.59 -23.95
N ALA A 52 -20.08 -17.24 -24.78
CA ALA A 52 -21.15 -16.61 -25.54
C ALA A 52 -22.21 -16.11 -24.54
N VAL A 53 -22.55 -14.83 -24.62
CA VAL A 53 -23.78 -14.29 -24.05
C VAL A 53 -24.52 -13.62 -25.20
N SER A 54 -25.75 -14.08 -25.36
CA SER A 54 -26.76 -13.69 -26.33
C SER A 54 -27.13 -12.21 -26.25
N ASP A 55 -27.33 -11.63 -27.43
CA ASP A 55 -27.82 -10.29 -27.69
C ASP A 55 -29.25 -10.07 -27.15
N GLU A 56 -29.48 -8.94 -26.49
CA GLU A 56 -30.77 -8.25 -26.43
C GLU A 56 -30.49 -6.74 -26.35
N GLU A 57 -30.79 -6.06 -27.44
CA GLU A 57 -30.67 -4.62 -27.66
C GLU A 57 -31.81 -3.88 -26.93
N ASP A 58 -31.48 -2.83 -26.19
CA ASP A 58 -32.42 -1.76 -25.85
C ASP A 58 -31.75 -0.41 -26.13
N GLU A 59 -32.26 0.27 -27.15
CA GLU A 59 -31.72 1.48 -27.76
C GLU A 59 -32.32 2.72 -27.08
N PRO A 60 -31.54 3.68 -26.55
CA PRO A 60 -32.10 4.96 -26.12
C PRO A 60 -32.05 6.01 -27.25
N GLU A 61 -33.20 6.64 -27.48
CA GLU A 61 -33.52 7.69 -28.45
C GLU A 61 -32.52 8.86 -28.56
N PRO A 62 -32.46 9.56 -29.73
CA PRO A 62 -31.55 10.68 -29.97
C PRO A 62 -31.98 11.97 -29.26
N ARG A 63 -31.05 12.66 -28.59
CA ARG A 63 -31.25 14.02 -28.09
C ARG A 63 -30.94 15.07 -29.17
N PRO A 64 -31.70 16.17 -29.24
CA PRO A 64 -31.50 17.25 -30.21
C PRO A 64 -30.31 18.15 -29.86
N ASP A 65 -29.63 18.61 -30.91
CA ASP A 65 -28.48 19.52 -30.89
C ASP A 65 -28.81 20.92 -30.31
N GLY A 66 -27.84 21.49 -29.57
CA GLY A 66 -27.69 22.94 -29.48
C GLY A 66 -27.54 23.52 -28.07
N GLN A 67 -26.37 23.36 -27.44
CA GLN A 67 -25.83 24.37 -26.52
C GLN A 67 -24.30 24.50 -26.70
N PRO A 68 -23.76 25.71 -26.91
CA PRO A 68 -22.32 25.92 -27.05
C PRO A 68 -21.56 25.61 -25.76
N LEU A 69 -20.45 24.87 -25.89
CA LEU A 69 -19.47 24.66 -24.83
C LEU A 69 -18.79 26.00 -24.46
N PRO A 70 -18.59 26.32 -23.17
CA PRO A 70 -17.78 27.47 -22.79
C PRO A 70 -16.30 27.25 -23.18
N PRO A 71 -15.56 28.31 -23.56
CA PRO A 71 -14.18 28.18 -24.01
C PRO A 71 -13.26 27.69 -22.88
N SER A 72 -12.46 26.67 -23.18
CA SER A 72 -11.33 26.24 -22.36
C SER A 72 -10.16 27.20 -22.55
N THR A 73 -9.87 28.00 -21.54
CA THR A 73 -8.60 28.72 -21.45
C THR A 73 -7.52 27.77 -20.91
N PRO A 74 -6.28 27.78 -21.44
CA PRO A 74 -5.20 26.93 -20.95
C PRO A 74 -4.56 27.56 -19.71
N GLU A 75 -4.47 26.81 -18.61
CA GLU A 75 -3.69 27.23 -17.43
C GLU A 75 -2.45 26.35 -17.23
N THR A 76 -1.37 26.93 -17.73
CA THR A 76 0.06 26.82 -17.45
C THR A 76 0.44 26.33 -16.04
N ALA A 77 1.44 25.44 -16.01
CA ALA A 77 2.46 25.19 -14.97
C ALA A 77 2.05 25.30 -13.48
N SER A 78 1.94 24.15 -12.81
CA SER A 78 1.97 24.07 -11.35
C SER A 78 3.41 23.91 -10.85
N THR A 79 3.97 25.03 -10.38
CA THR A 79 5.18 25.13 -9.57
C THR A 79 5.02 24.37 -8.25
N ALA A 80 6.08 23.70 -7.80
CA ALA A 80 6.19 23.04 -6.51
C ALA A 80 5.89 24.02 -5.35
N GLY A 81 4.79 23.77 -4.64
CA GLY A 81 4.40 24.45 -3.40
C GLY A 81 4.62 23.55 -2.19
N GLU A 82 5.12 24.15 -1.12
CA GLU A 82 5.33 23.60 0.23
C GLU A 82 4.01 23.07 0.84
N PRO A 83 4.00 22.01 1.67
CA PRO A 83 2.77 21.37 2.11
C PRO A 83 2.01 22.19 3.18
N ASP A 84 0.77 22.55 2.85
CA ASP A 84 -0.33 22.93 3.76
C ASP A 84 -0.61 21.77 4.77
N PRO A 85 -1.16 21.97 5.99
CA PRO A 85 -1.47 20.86 6.89
C PRO A 85 -2.65 20.08 6.30
N ALA A 86 -2.31 18.97 5.66
CA ALA A 86 -2.88 18.52 4.40
C ALA A 86 -4.11 17.60 4.52
N ILE A 87 -4.99 17.71 3.53
CA ILE A 87 -5.91 16.63 3.13
C ILE A 87 -5.08 15.33 3.03
N PRO A 88 -5.50 14.22 3.68
CA PRO A 88 -4.77 12.97 3.63
C PRO A 88 -4.56 12.53 2.16
N PRO A 89 -3.36 12.05 1.79
CA PRO A 89 -3.05 11.77 0.41
C PRO A 89 -3.93 10.64 -0.14
N ALA A 90 -4.41 10.79 -1.37
CA ALA A 90 -5.13 9.73 -2.07
C ALA A 90 -4.17 8.73 -2.74
N LEU A 91 -4.66 7.50 -2.95
CA LEU A 91 -4.00 6.53 -3.82
C LEU A 91 -3.97 7.06 -5.27
N THR A 92 -2.84 6.88 -5.95
CA THR A 92 -2.75 7.03 -7.40
C THR A 92 -3.60 5.97 -8.11
N LYS A 93 -3.86 6.12 -9.41
CA LYS A 93 -4.60 5.11 -10.21
C LYS A 93 -3.97 3.72 -10.12
N ILE A 94 -2.64 3.63 -10.12
CA ILE A 94 -1.93 2.34 -10.12
C ILE A 94 -1.95 1.70 -8.73
N GLU A 95 -1.71 2.48 -7.67
CA GLU A 95 -1.84 2.01 -6.28
C GLU A 95 -3.29 1.56 -6.00
N ARG A 96 -4.27 2.31 -6.50
CA ARG A 96 -5.69 1.96 -6.41
C ARG A 96 -6.00 0.66 -7.15
N SER A 97 -5.44 0.44 -8.34
CA SER A 97 -5.62 -0.82 -9.07
C SER A 97 -5.16 -2.05 -8.27
N LEU A 98 -4.04 -1.96 -7.55
CA LEU A 98 -3.57 -3.03 -6.66
C LEU A 98 -4.49 -3.18 -5.43
N PHE A 99 -4.88 -2.07 -4.79
CA PHE A 99 -5.81 -2.09 -3.66
C PHE A 99 -7.16 -2.75 -4.01
N ASP A 100 -7.76 -2.35 -5.13
CA ASP A 100 -9.05 -2.87 -5.60
C ASP A 100 -8.93 -4.36 -5.99
N ALA A 101 -7.77 -4.78 -6.53
CA ALA A 101 -7.50 -6.17 -6.85
C ALA A 101 -7.42 -7.05 -5.59
N ALA A 102 -6.70 -6.62 -4.55
CA ALA A 102 -6.65 -7.32 -3.28
C ALA A 102 -8.04 -7.46 -2.62
N ASN A 103 -8.85 -6.40 -2.70
CA ASN A 103 -10.22 -6.45 -2.19
C ASN A 103 -11.13 -7.38 -2.99
N ARG A 104 -10.96 -7.47 -4.31
CA ARG A 104 -11.68 -8.46 -5.12
C ARG A 104 -11.34 -9.89 -4.68
N ASP A 105 -10.07 -10.18 -4.40
CA ASP A 105 -9.64 -11.50 -3.94
C ASP A 105 -10.19 -11.83 -2.54
N ARG A 106 -10.21 -10.85 -1.63
CA ARG A 106 -10.87 -10.98 -0.31
C ARG A 106 -12.37 -11.23 -0.42
N ILE A 107 -13.08 -10.45 -1.22
CA ILE A 107 -14.53 -10.63 -1.43
C ILE A 107 -14.81 -12.00 -2.04
N SER A 108 -14.00 -12.45 -3.00
CA SER A 108 -14.15 -13.78 -3.62
C SER A 108 -13.96 -14.95 -2.65
N THR A 109 -13.30 -14.71 -1.52
CA THR A 109 -13.05 -15.70 -0.45
C THR A 109 -13.97 -15.50 0.76
N GLY A 110 -14.99 -14.65 0.65
CA GLY A 110 -15.97 -14.40 1.72
C GLY A 110 -15.45 -13.48 2.84
N LEU A 111 -14.33 -12.80 2.63
CA LEU A 111 -13.78 -11.85 3.59
C LEU A 111 -14.31 -10.43 3.33
N PRO A 112 -14.47 -9.60 4.38
CA PRO A 112 -14.75 -8.18 4.22
C PRO A 112 -13.65 -7.46 3.45
N ALA A 113 -14.06 -6.47 2.65
CA ALA A 113 -13.15 -5.55 2.00
C ALA A 113 -12.39 -4.71 3.03
N LEU A 114 -11.10 -4.49 2.78
CA LEU A 114 -10.26 -3.57 3.52
C LEU A 114 -10.63 -2.14 3.15
N THR A 115 -10.55 -1.24 4.13
CA THR A 115 -10.70 0.20 3.89
C THR A 115 -9.33 0.82 3.61
N VAL A 116 -9.27 1.77 2.68
CA VAL A 116 -8.04 2.55 2.46
C VAL A 116 -7.66 3.22 3.78
N ASP A 117 -6.39 3.13 4.16
CA ASP A 117 -5.85 3.88 5.29
C ASP A 117 -4.97 5.03 4.78
N PRO A 118 -5.47 6.27 4.78
CA PRO A 118 -4.71 7.38 4.25
C PRO A 118 -3.47 7.72 5.09
N THR A 119 -3.43 7.33 6.37
CA THR A 119 -2.28 7.56 7.25
C THR A 119 -1.10 6.65 6.91
N LEU A 120 -1.37 5.48 6.32
CA LEU A 120 -0.34 4.54 5.88
C LEU A 120 0.17 4.79 4.45
N ILE A 121 -0.51 5.63 3.64
CA ILE A 121 -0.10 5.87 2.24
C ILE A 121 1.31 6.47 2.13
N PRO A 122 1.69 7.53 2.88
CA PRO A 122 3.06 8.05 2.84
C PRO A 122 4.08 6.98 3.23
N LEU A 123 3.75 6.16 4.24
CA LEU A 123 4.62 5.12 4.78
C LEU A 123 4.81 3.99 3.77
N ALA A 124 3.75 3.57 3.07
CA ALA A 124 3.83 2.56 2.03
C ALA A 124 4.68 3.03 0.85
N ARG A 125 4.60 4.31 0.47
CA ARG A 125 5.44 4.90 -0.58
C ARG A 125 6.90 4.99 -0.18
N LEU A 126 7.19 5.47 1.05
CA LEU A 126 8.54 5.45 1.62
C LEU A 126 9.09 4.03 1.61
N ARG A 127 8.26 3.08 2.06
CA ARG A 127 8.64 1.69 2.14
C ARG A 127 8.94 1.07 0.78
N ALA A 128 8.13 1.35 -0.24
CA ALA A 128 8.44 0.97 -1.61
C ALA A 128 9.75 1.60 -2.09
N GLY A 129 9.97 2.88 -1.77
CA GLY A 129 11.19 3.64 -2.05
C GLY A 129 12.45 2.98 -1.49
N ASP A 130 12.42 2.57 -0.21
CA ASP A 130 13.52 1.88 0.47
C ASP A 130 13.94 0.56 -0.19
N GLN A 131 13.05 -0.02 -0.99
CA GLN A 131 13.27 -1.28 -1.69
C GLN A 131 13.77 -1.08 -3.12
N VAL A 132 13.58 0.10 -3.71
CA VAL A 132 13.93 0.38 -5.11
C VAL A 132 15.41 0.08 -5.38
N SER A 133 16.31 0.57 -4.52
CA SER A 133 17.77 0.44 -4.67
C SER A 133 18.34 -0.91 -4.20
N ARG A 134 17.53 -1.74 -3.52
CA ARG A 134 17.99 -3.04 -3.01
C ARG A 134 18.07 -4.07 -4.12
N THR A 135 19.11 -4.90 -4.09
CA THR A 135 19.27 -6.05 -5.00
C THR A 135 18.21 -7.11 -4.76
N VAL A 136 17.83 -7.32 -3.49
CA VAL A 136 16.80 -8.27 -3.05
C VAL A 136 15.78 -7.53 -2.18
N LEU A 137 14.50 -7.84 -2.34
CA LEU A 137 13.46 -7.31 -1.45
C LEU A 137 13.66 -7.84 -0.03
N SER A 138 13.62 -6.93 0.95
CA SER A 138 13.83 -7.24 2.36
C SER A 138 12.77 -6.57 3.21
N HIS A 139 12.12 -7.36 4.08
CA HIS A 139 11.23 -6.86 5.13
C HIS A 139 11.98 -6.10 6.24
N LEU A 140 13.31 -6.28 6.31
CA LEU A 140 14.17 -5.62 7.27
C LEU A 140 14.75 -4.32 6.70
N ASP A 141 14.94 -3.32 7.57
CA ASP A 141 15.78 -2.16 7.32
C ASP A 141 17.26 -2.48 7.61
N ASP A 142 18.13 -1.49 7.45
CA ASP A 142 19.59 -1.66 7.61
C ASP A 142 20.00 -1.90 9.07
N SER A 143 19.10 -1.66 10.03
CA SER A 143 19.31 -2.02 11.44
C SER A 143 18.90 -3.46 11.76
N GLY A 144 18.31 -4.18 10.81
CA GLY A 144 17.76 -5.52 11.01
C GLY A 144 16.36 -5.52 11.65
N ALA A 145 15.73 -4.36 11.81
CA ALA A 145 14.35 -4.25 12.30
C ALA A 145 13.36 -4.33 11.13
N LEU A 146 12.11 -4.70 11.40
CA LEU A 146 11.06 -4.65 10.38
C LEU A 146 10.80 -3.20 9.96
N GLY A 147 11.15 -2.86 8.72
CA GLY A 147 11.14 -1.47 8.24
C GLY A 147 9.76 -0.81 8.34
N PHE A 148 8.69 -1.52 7.96
CA PHE A 148 7.34 -0.98 8.07
C PHE A 148 6.90 -0.74 9.51
N VAL A 149 7.32 -1.59 10.46
CA VAL A 149 7.01 -1.41 11.88
C VAL A 149 7.66 -0.14 12.39
N ARG A 150 8.93 0.10 12.04
CA ARG A 150 9.63 1.33 12.38
C ARG A 150 8.90 2.55 11.81
N LEU A 151 8.46 2.51 10.55
CA LEU A 151 7.71 3.59 9.92
C LEU A 151 6.40 3.89 10.66
N ILE A 152 5.58 2.86 10.96
CA ILE A 152 4.31 3.01 11.68
C ILE A 152 4.54 3.57 13.10
N GLN A 153 5.54 3.07 13.81
CA GLN A 153 5.89 3.54 15.16
C GLN A 153 6.39 4.99 15.17
N HIS A 154 7.26 5.36 14.23
CA HIS A 154 7.74 6.74 14.10
C HIS A 154 6.61 7.72 13.77
N ALA A 155 5.63 7.29 12.96
CA ALA A 155 4.43 8.06 12.66
C ALA A 155 3.40 8.08 13.80
N ARG A 156 3.63 7.31 14.88
CA ARG A 156 2.70 7.14 16.01
C ARG A 156 1.30 6.69 15.60
N ILE A 157 1.21 5.87 14.55
CA ILE A 157 -0.06 5.30 14.08
C ILE A 157 -0.37 4.06 14.94
N PRO A 158 -1.54 4.00 15.60
CA PRO A 158 -1.91 2.88 16.44
C PRO A 158 -2.25 1.63 15.61
N TYR A 159 -1.81 0.47 16.08
CA TYR A 159 -2.14 -0.83 15.51
C TYR A 159 -2.11 -1.88 16.63
N ALA A 160 -2.97 -2.88 16.61
CA ALA A 160 -2.79 -4.10 17.42
C ALA A 160 -2.17 -5.22 16.59
N TYR A 161 -2.45 -5.20 15.29
CA TYR A 161 -1.97 -6.15 14.32
C TYR A 161 -1.59 -5.45 13.03
N ALA A 162 -0.41 -5.75 12.47
CA ALA A 162 0.06 -5.13 11.23
C ALA A 162 0.90 -6.08 10.39
N GLY A 163 0.93 -5.84 9.08
CA GLY A 163 1.69 -6.65 8.15
C GLY A 163 2.13 -5.94 6.88
N GLU A 164 3.01 -6.62 6.14
CA GLU A 164 3.63 -6.12 4.92
C GLU A 164 3.68 -7.21 3.83
N ASN A 165 3.33 -6.81 2.61
CA ASN A 165 3.77 -7.49 1.40
C ASN A 165 4.62 -6.56 0.54
N LEU A 166 5.65 -7.10 -0.10
CA LEU A 166 6.50 -6.40 -1.06
C LEU A 166 6.51 -7.17 -2.38
N VAL A 167 6.48 -6.45 -3.51
CA VAL A 167 6.63 -7.06 -4.83
C VAL A 167 7.33 -6.11 -5.79
N ARG A 168 8.25 -6.66 -6.58
CA ARG A 168 8.96 -5.94 -7.65
C ARG A 168 8.50 -6.47 -9.00
N LEU A 169 8.13 -5.59 -9.90
CA LEU A 169 7.85 -5.90 -11.30
C LEU A 169 9.00 -5.40 -12.18
N THR A 170 9.24 -6.12 -13.28
CA THR A 170 10.16 -5.67 -14.32
C THR A 170 9.46 -4.71 -15.29
N VAL A 171 10.25 -3.86 -15.94
CA VAL A 171 9.81 -2.65 -16.68
C VAL A 171 9.10 -2.95 -17.98
N THR A 172 9.09 -4.20 -18.42
CA THR A 172 8.55 -4.58 -19.72
C THR A 172 7.03 -4.74 -19.71
N LEU A 173 6.32 -3.98 -18.87
CA LEU A 173 4.87 -4.08 -18.68
C LEU A 173 4.18 -2.72 -18.83
N PRO A 174 2.97 -2.66 -19.43
CA PRO A 174 2.15 -1.46 -19.41
C PRO A 174 1.83 -1.05 -17.97
N LEU A 175 2.17 0.19 -17.63
CA LEU A 175 2.01 0.77 -16.30
C LEU A 175 0.56 0.66 -15.78
N GLU A 176 -0.41 0.77 -16.69
CA GLU A 176 -1.85 0.64 -16.42
C GLU A 176 -2.23 -0.72 -15.83
N THR A 177 -1.50 -1.78 -16.19
CA THR A 177 -1.75 -3.14 -15.69
C THR A 177 -0.88 -3.52 -14.49
N ALA A 178 0.04 -2.64 -14.07
CA ALA A 178 1.03 -2.97 -13.05
C ALA A 178 0.39 -3.38 -11.71
N GLY A 179 -0.69 -2.70 -11.29
CA GLY A 179 -1.38 -3.03 -10.04
C GLY A 179 -1.96 -4.46 -10.04
N THR A 180 -2.76 -4.82 -11.04
CA THR A 180 -3.32 -6.18 -11.14
C THR A 180 -2.27 -7.26 -11.37
N ARG A 181 -1.14 -6.93 -12.00
CA ARG A 181 0.01 -7.83 -12.17
C ARG A 181 0.73 -8.07 -10.84
N ALA A 182 0.96 -7.01 -10.07
CA ALA A 182 1.52 -7.09 -8.72
C ALA A 182 0.65 -7.96 -7.83
N GLU A 183 -0.67 -7.75 -7.84
CA GLU A 183 -1.59 -8.57 -7.06
C GLU A 183 -1.51 -10.04 -7.43
N ARG A 184 -1.54 -10.36 -8.73
CA ARG A 184 -1.42 -11.75 -9.19
C ARG A 184 -0.13 -12.42 -8.71
N ALA A 185 1.00 -11.70 -8.76
CA ALA A 185 2.28 -12.23 -8.31
C ALA A 185 2.27 -12.48 -6.79
N LEU A 186 1.71 -11.56 -6.01
CA LEU A 186 1.51 -11.73 -4.56
C LEU A 186 0.61 -12.95 -4.28
N MET A 187 -0.54 -13.02 -4.95
CA MET A 187 -1.49 -14.11 -4.83
C MET A 187 -1.00 -15.46 -5.37
N GLN A 188 0.15 -15.54 -6.03
CA GLN A 188 0.81 -16.81 -6.38
C GLN A 188 1.71 -17.33 -5.26
N SER A 189 2.24 -16.45 -4.40
CA SER A 189 3.02 -16.82 -3.22
C SER A 189 2.10 -17.18 -2.06
N ALA A 190 2.32 -18.35 -1.45
CA ALA A 190 1.52 -18.79 -0.29
C ALA A 190 1.60 -17.82 0.89
N THR A 191 2.79 -17.28 1.17
CA THR A 191 3.01 -16.38 2.30
C THR A 191 2.38 -15.00 2.06
N HIS A 192 2.51 -14.43 0.86
CA HIS A 192 1.86 -13.15 0.54
C HIS A 192 0.33 -13.27 0.47
N ARG A 193 -0.17 -14.36 -0.11
CA ARG A 193 -1.61 -14.69 -0.14
C ARG A 193 -2.18 -14.79 1.28
N ALA A 194 -1.46 -15.43 2.21
CA ALA A 194 -1.90 -15.53 3.60
C ALA A 194 -2.08 -14.15 4.25
N ASN A 195 -1.22 -13.17 3.93
CA ASN A 195 -1.39 -11.79 4.37
C ASN A 195 -2.61 -11.12 3.76
N ILE A 196 -2.78 -11.18 2.43
CA ILE A 196 -3.92 -10.54 1.72
C ILE A 196 -5.26 -11.08 2.26
N LEU A 197 -5.31 -12.36 2.58
CA LEU A 197 -6.50 -13.06 3.06
C LEU A 197 -6.58 -13.20 4.59
N ASP A 198 -5.74 -12.47 5.34
CA ASP A 198 -5.83 -12.52 6.81
C ASP A 198 -7.09 -11.76 7.28
N PRO A 199 -8.01 -12.41 8.01
CA PRO A 199 -9.25 -11.78 8.47
C PRO A 199 -9.03 -10.73 9.57
N ARG A 200 -7.83 -10.67 10.17
CA ARG A 200 -7.51 -9.70 11.23
C ARG A 200 -7.29 -8.29 10.71
N TYR A 201 -7.00 -8.13 9.42
CA TYR A 201 -6.82 -6.80 8.83
C TYR A 201 -8.17 -6.17 8.46
N GLY A 202 -8.27 -4.85 8.69
CA GLY A 202 -9.39 -4.01 8.25
C GLY A 202 -8.96 -2.80 7.44
N ARG A 203 -7.65 -2.52 7.40
CA ARG A 203 -7.05 -1.34 6.79
C ARG A 203 -5.92 -1.75 5.86
N LEU A 204 -5.81 -1.09 4.70
CA LEU A 204 -4.72 -1.28 3.75
C LEU A 204 -4.32 0.06 3.12
N ALA A 205 -3.02 0.27 2.97
CA ALA A 205 -2.47 1.25 2.04
C ALA A 205 -1.50 0.59 1.06
N VAL A 206 -1.45 1.15 -0.14
CA VAL A 206 -0.54 0.72 -1.20
C VAL A 206 0.37 1.89 -1.55
N GLY A 207 1.67 1.60 -1.63
CA GLY A 207 2.68 2.53 -2.13
C GLY A 207 3.38 1.97 -3.35
N LEU A 208 3.72 2.85 -4.29
CA LEU A 208 4.50 2.55 -5.48
C LEU A 208 5.76 3.42 -5.53
N ALA A 209 6.89 2.82 -5.89
CA ALA A 209 8.11 3.52 -6.26
C ALA A 209 8.73 2.88 -7.52
N THR A 210 9.56 3.66 -8.24
CA THR A 210 10.14 3.24 -9.53
C THR A 210 11.65 3.50 -9.52
N ASP A 211 12.45 2.54 -10.02
CA ASP A 211 13.91 2.75 -10.21
C ASP A 211 14.23 3.50 -11.51
N ALA A 212 15.48 3.94 -11.68
CA ALA A 212 15.93 4.65 -12.89
C ALA A 212 15.80 3.83 -14.19
N ASN A 213 15.70 2.50 -14.09
CA ASN A 213 15.49 1.62 -15.23
C ASN A 213 14.00 1.45 -15.55
N GLY A 214 13.09 1.93 -14.68
CA GLY A 214 11.64 1.80 -14.75
C GLY A 214 11.05 0.62 -13.97
N ARG A 215 11.84 -0.06 -13.11
CA ARG A 215 11.35 -1.21 -12.31
C ARG A 215 10.45 -0.68 -11.22
N LEU A 216 9.25 -1.26 -11.14
CA LEU A 216 8.23 -0.86 -10.18
C LEU A 216 8.36 -1.72 -8.92
N VAL A 217 8.31 -1.09 -7.76
CA VAL A 217 8.21 -1.76 -6.47
C VAL A 217 6.94 -1.32 -5.78
N PHE A 218 6.14 -2.27 -5.33
CA PHE A 218 4.96 -2.03 -4.53
C PHE A 218 5.18 -2.50 -3.09
N ALA A 219 4.60 -1.75 -2.15
CA ALA A 219 4.41 -2.16 -0.77
C ALA A 219 2.92 -2.11 -0.43
N GLN A 220 2.40 -3.19 0.13
CA GLN A 220 1.10 -3.21 0.82
C GLN A 220 1.36 -3.18 2.33
N LEU A 221 0.83 -2.16 3.01
CA LEU A 221 0.87 -2.06 4.47
C LEU A 221 -0.53 -2.29 5.03
N PHE A 222 -0.65 -3.30 5.87
CA PHE A 222 -1.90 -3.70 6.50
C PHE A 222 -1.90 -3.33 7.98
N ARG A 223 -3.07 -2.97 8.51
CA ARG A 223 -3.32 -2.98 9.96
C ARG A 223 -4.74 -3.42 10.29
N ASP A 224 -4.98 -3.71 11.57
CA ASP A 224 -6.31 -4.00 12.08
C ASP A 224 -7.28 -2.82 11.91
N GLY A 225 -8.59 -3.12 12.02
CA GLY A 225 -9.68 -2.23 11.62
C GLY A 225 -10.02 -1.08 12.57
N GLN A 226 -9.20 -0.75 13.58
CA GLN A 226 -9.51 0.31 14.57
C GLN A 226 -9.90 1.63 13.89
#